data_AF-A0A354DLN0-F1
#
_entry.id   AF-A0A354DLN0-F1
#
_cell.length_a   1.000
_cell.length_b   1.000
_cell.length_c   1.000
_cell.angle_alpha   90.00
_cell.angle_beta   90.00
_cell.angle_gamma   90.00
#
_symmetry.space_group_name_H-M   'P 1'
#
loop_
_entity.id
_entity.type
_entity.pdbx_description
1 polymer ?
#
loop_
_entity_poly.entity_id
_entity_poly.type
_entity_poly.pdbx_seq_one_letter_code
_entity_poly.pdbx_strand_id
1 'polypeptide(L)'
;LNRLIDKQIDKENPRTALRALPAGLLKEKEVVLFIIASFVLLFVSAYQLNMLAVQLLPIAVFFLVFYSYTKRFTWACHLILGITDGLAPLGGYVAVTGTIDWIGLLLFATVGLWIAGFDIIYSCQDHEYDREKGLHSIPSQFGVKKALWIARVLHVLTVAGFVALWYMTDLGMWYLIGIIASTLILIYEHTLVSEKDLSKVNTAFSMNGILSVLVFVFTLIDLVVK
;
A
#
# COMPACT_ATOMS: atom_id res chain seq x y z
N LEU A 1 10.77 3.30 10.28
CA LEU A 1 11.76 3.63 9.23
C LEU A 1 11.36 4.88 8.43
N ASN A 2 10.28 4.85 7.65
CA ASN A 2 9.84 5.99 6.83
C ASN A 2 9.77 7.33 7.60
N ARG A 3 9.12 7.36 8.77
CA ARG A 3 9.05 8.58 9.61
C ARG A 3 10.42 9.14 10.01
N LEU A 4 11.44 8.29 10.17
CA LEU A 4 12.80 8.72 10.48
C LEU A 4 13.45 9.36 9.24
N ILE A 5 13.29 8.74 8.07
CA ILE A 5 13.80 9.23 6.79
C ILE A 5 13.15 10.58 6.41
N ASP A 6 11.85 10.71 6.64
CA ASP A 6 11.07 11.88 6.25
C ASP A 6 10.97 12.94 7.36
N LYS A 7 11.63 12.77 8.50
CA LYS A 7 11.49 13.65 9.68
C LYS A 7 11.57 15.15 9.36
N GLN A 8 12.53 15.57 8.54
CA GLN A 8 12.71 16.99 8.18
C GLN A 8 11.56 17.49 7.30
N ILE A 9 11.21 16.72 6.27
CA ILE A 9 10.10 17.03 5.36
C ILE A 9 8.77 17.06 6.13
N ASP A 10 8.57 16.10 7.04
CA ASP A 10 7.36 16.00 7.85
C ASP A 10 7.21 17.16 8.83
N LYS A 11 8.33 17.73 9.32
CA LYS A 11 8.34 18.89 10.22
C LYS A 11 7.87 20.17 9.52
N GLU A 12 8.14 20.28 8.22
CA GLU A 12 7.79 21.45 7.42
C GLU A 12 6.38 21.38 6.82
N ASN A 13 5.78 20.19 6.72
CA ASN A 13 4.41 20.01 6.22
C ASN A 13 3.39 20.26 7.35
N PRO A 14 2.46 21.22 7.20
CA PRO A 14 1.44 21.54 8.21
C PRO A 14 0.63 20.32 8.69
N ARG A 15 0.35 19.37 7.80
CA ARG A 15 -0.41 18.15 8.09
C ARG A 15 0.36 17.18 8.98
N THR A 16 1.68 17.13 8.84
CA THR A 16 2.52 16.09 9.48
C THR A 16 3.44 16.64 10.57
N ALA A 17 3.49 17.96 10.76
CA ALA A 17 4.33 18.62 11.76
C ALA A 17 4.02 18.15 13.19
N LEU A 18 2.79 17.70 13.44
CA LEU A 18 2.34 17.17 14.74
C LEU A 18 2.57 15.66 14.92
N ARG A 19 3.17 14.97 13.94
CA ARG A 19 3.54 13.56 14.11
C ARG A 19 4.57 13.41 15.23
N ALA A 20 4.58 12.25 15.88
CA ALA A 20 5.38 12.01 17.09
C ALA A 20 6.88 12.34 16.96
N LEU A 21 7.51 12.04 15.82
CA LEU A 21 8.94 12.27 15.63
C LEU A 21 9.27 13.74 15.27
N PRO A 22 8.56 14.40 14.33
CA PRO A 22 8.67 15.86 14.13
C PRO A 22 8.36 16.70 15.37
N ALA A 23 7.34 16.31 16.15
CA ALA A 23 6.92 16.99 17.38
C ALA A 23 7.84 16.73 18.60
N GLY A 24 8.86 15.86 18.46
CA GLY A 24 9.79 15.54 19.54
C GLY A 24 9.20 14.65 20.65
N LEU A 25 8.02 14.05 20.44
CA LEU A 25 7.39 13.11 21.37
C LEU A 25 8.12 11.75 21.42
N LEU A 26 8.92 11.44 20.40
CA LEU A 26 9.79 10.27 20.35
C LEU A 26 11.24 10.70 20.04
N LYS A 27 12.20 10.06 20.70
CA LYS A 27 13.63 10.25 20.40
C LYS A 27 14.01 9.43 19.18
N GLU A 28 14.91 9.96 18.34
CA GLU A 28 15.41 9.23 17.17
C GLU A 28 16.05 7.89 17.53
N LYS A 29 16.78 7.84 18.66
CA LYS A 29 17.40 6.59 19.16
C LYS A 29 16.36 5.50 19.46
N GLU A 30 15.19 5.87 20.00
CA GLU A 30 14.09 4.92 20.28
C GLU A 30 13.53 4.36 18.98
N VAL A 31 13.36 5.22 17.96
CA VAL A 31 12.89 4.80 16.64
C VAL A 31 13.92 3.91 15.94
N VAL A 32 15.21 4.21 16.04
CA VAL A 32 16.29 3.37 15.48
C VAL A 32 16.33 2.00 16.15
N LEU A 33 16.23 1.94 17.48
CA LEU A 33 16.18 0.68 18.21
C LEU A 33 14.96 -0.16 17.77
N PHE A 34 13.80 0.46 17.64
CA PHE A 34 12.59 -0.20 17.15
C PHE A 34 12.75 -0.73 15.72
N ILE A 35 13.41 0.02 14.83
CA ILE A 35 13.72 -0.42 13.46
C ILE A 35 14.61 -1.66 13.47
N ILE A 36 15.71 -1.64 14.25
CA ILE A 36 16.63 -2.77 14.35
C ILE A 36 15.90 -4.01 14.90
N ALA A 37 15.14 -3.86 15.98
CA ALA A 37 14.35 -4.95 16.55
C ALA A 37 13.34 -5.52 15.55
N SER A 38 12.67 -4.67 14.79
CA SER A 38 11.72 -5.09 13.75
C SER A 38 12.39 -5.86 12.61
N PHE A 39 13.59 -5.45 12.17
CA PHE A 39 14.34 -6.17 11.14
C PHE A 39 14.88 -7.52 11.63
N VAL A 40 15.34 -7.59 12.88
CA VAL A 40 15.74 -8.87 13.50
C VAL A 40 14.55 -9.82 13.58
N LEU A 41 13.40 -9.32 14.06
CA LEU A 41 12.18 -10.11 14.12
C LEU A 41 11.75 -10.59 12.73
N LEU A 42 11.75 -9.71 11.73
CA LEU A 42 11.44 -10.06 10.35
C LEU A 42 12.36 -11.16 9.80
N PHE A 43 13.67 -11.05 10.02
CA PHE A 43 14.63 -12.07 9.59
C PHE A 43 14.38 -13.42 10.30
N VAL A 44 14.21 -13.40 11.63
CA VAL A 44 13.95 -14.61 12.41
C VAL A 44 12.63 -15.28 11.99
N SER A 45 11.59 -14.49 11.69
CA SER A 45 10.33 -14.99 11.16
C SER A 45 10.51 -15.62 9.78
N ALA A 46 11.20 -14.95 8.84
CA ALA A 46 11.45 -15.48 7.51
C ALA A 46 12.23 -16.81 7.56
N TYR A 47 13.25 -16.88 8.43
CA TYR A 47 14.06 -18.07 8.64
C TYR A 47 13.25 -19.26 9.17
N GLN A 48 12.22 -19.01 9.99
CA GLN A 48 11.33 -20.06 10.51
C GLN A 48 10.28 -20.54 9.51
N LEU A 49 10.10 -19.87 8.37
CA LEU A 49 9.10 -20.23 7.36
C LEU A 49 9.71 -21.16 6.30
N ASN A 50 10.58 -20.63 5.45
CA ASN A 50 11.33 -21.42 4.46
C ASN A 50 12.52 -20.62 3.89
N MET A 51 13.44 -21.33 3.23
CA MET A 51 14.67 -20.71 2.71
C MET A 51 14.40 -19.72 1.57
N LEU A 52 13.35 -19.93 0.76
CA LEU A 52 13.01 -18.99 -0.30
C LEU A 52 12.59 -17.63 0.28
N ALA A 53 11.82 -17.61 1.37
CA ALA A 53 11.48 -16.38 2.09
C ALA A 53 12.73 -15.63 2.60
N VAL A 54 13.74 -16.35 3.10
CA VAL A 54 15.04 -15.77 3.51
C VAL A 54 15.79 -15.18 2.32
N GLN A 55 15.83 -15.89 1.19
CA GLN A 55 16.51 -15.45 -0.03
C GLN A 55 15.88 -14.19 -0.64
N LEU A 56 14.57 -14.03 -0.50
CA LEU A 56 13.84 -12.85 -1.00
C LEU A 56 13.87 -11.67 -0.02
N LEU A 57 14.25 -11.90 1.24
CA LEU A 57 14.28 -10.85 2.27
C LEU A 57 15.09 -9.60 1.86
N PRO A 58 16.29 -9.71 1.23
CA PRO A 58 17.02 -8.53 0.77
C PRO A 58 16.23 -7.66 -0.21
N ILE A 59 15.41 -8.26 -1.07
CA ILE A 59 14.54 -7.54 -2.02
C ILE A 59 13.44 -6.79 -1.26
N ALA A 60 12.77 -7.47 -0.32
CA ALA A 60 11.74 -6.84 0.53
C ALA A 60 12.29 -5.67 1.34
N VAL A 61 13.46 -5.85 1.98
CA VAL A 61 14.13 -4.80 2.75
C VAL A 61 14.58 -3.65 1.86
N PHE A 62 15.11 -3.94 0.66
CA PHE A 62 15.49 -2.92 -0.31
C PHE A 62 14.30 -2.01 -0.62
N PHE A 63 13.16 -2.58 -1.02
CA PHE A 63 11.97 -1.78 -1.33
C PHE A 63 11.43 -1.03 -0.11
N LEU A 64 11.39 -1.67 1.08
CA LEU A 64 10.94 -1.07 2.34
C LEU A 64 11.77 0.16 2.74
N VAL A 65 13.07 0.18 2.44
CA VAL A 65 13.94 1.34 2.67
C VAL A 65 13.79 2.34 1.53
N PHE A 66 13.86 1.85 0.29
CA PHE A 66 13.98 2.64 -0.92
C PHE A 66 12.74 3.49 -1.19
N TYR A 67 11.52 2.96 -0.99
CA TYR A 67 10.29 3.68 -1.33
C TYR A 67 10.21 5.05 -0.64
N SER A 68 10.72 5.15 0.60
CA SER A 68 10.69 6.38 1.39
C SER A 68 11.49 7.52 0.74
N TYR A 69 12.45 7.20 -0.14
CA TYR A 69 13.26 8.18 -0.86
C TYR A 69 12.66 8.63 -2.18
N THR A 70 11.77 7.84 -2.78
CA THR A 70 11.36 7.98 -4.18
C THR A 70 10.70 9.31 -4.52
N LYS A 71 9.90 9.87 -3.59
CA LYS A 71 9.27 11.19 -3.78
C LYS A 71 10.28 12.34 -3.95
N ARG A 72 11.57 12.13 -3.63
CA ARG A 72 12.62 13.15 -3.81
C ARG A 72 13.11 13.26 -5.26
N PHE A 73 12.78 12.31 -6.14
CA PHE A 73 13.32 12.29 -7.50
C PHE A 73 12.40 11.67 -8.57
N THR A 74 11.29 11.03 -8.20
CA THR A 74 10.36 10.44 -9.18
C THR A 74 8.91 10.60 -8.75
N TRP A 75 8.05 10.93 -9.72
CA TRP A 75 6.60 10.97 -9.55
C TRP A 75 6.00 9.57 -9.34
N ALA A 76 6.73 8.50 -9.69
CA ALA A 76 6.28 7.12 -9.58
C ALA A 76 6.34 6.57 -8.14
N CYS A 77 6.50 7.43 -7.13
CA CYS A 77 6.63 7.04 -5.73
C CYS A 77 5.47 6.17 -5.22
N HIS A 78 4.24 6.46 -5.63
CA HIS A 78 3.06 5.65 -5.28
C HIS A 78 3.10 4.23 -5.87
N LEU A 79 3.64 4.07 -7.09
CA LEU A 79 3.79 2.75 -7.70
C LEU A 79 4.87 1.94 -6.99
N ILE A 80 5.95 2.60 -6.57
CA ILE A 80 7.03 1.95 -5.80
C ILE A 80 6.56 1.59 -4.39
N LEU A 81 5.72 2.43 -3.77
CA LEU A 81 5.02 2.08 -2.53
C LEU A 81 4.11 0.87 -2.74
N GLY A 82 3.31 0.87 -3.82
CA GLY A 82 2.48 -0.28 -4.19
C GLY A 82 3.29 -1.58 -4.34
N ILE A 83 4.44 -1.52 -5.02
CA ILE A 83 5.38 -2.65 -5.08
C ILE A 83 5.81 -3.06 -3.67
N THR A 84 6.23 -2.11 -2.85
CA THR A 84 6.74 -2.37 -1.49
C THR A 84 5.70 -3.10 -0.64
N ASP A 85 4.47 -2.62 -0.61
CA ASP A 85 3.43 -3.22 0.22
C ASP A 85 2.85 -4.48 -0.43
N GLY A 86 2.83 -4.58 -1.76
CA GLY A 86 2.48 -5.80 -2.49
C GLY A 86 3.43 -6.96 -2.21
N LEU A 87 4.68 -6.70 -1.82
CA LEU A 87 5.61 -7.75 -1.38
C LEU A 87 5.15 -8.44 -0.09
N ALA A 88 4.30 -7.82 0.74
CA ALA A 88 3.79 -8.45 1.96
C ALA A 88 2.89 -9.67 1.69
N PRO A 89 1.81 -9.58 0.88
CA PRO A 89 1.02 -10.76 0.52
C PRO A 89 1.81 -11.76 -0.33
N LEU A 90 2.73 -11.33 -1.20
CA LEU A 90 3.64 -12.24 -1.90
C LEU A 90 4.54 -13.01 -0.93
N GLY A 91 5.08 -12.33 0.09
CA GLY A 91 5.85 -12.94 1.15
C GLY A 91 5.03 -13.97 1.93
N GLY A 92 3.76 -13.68 2.21
CA GLY A 92 2.82 -14.65 2.78
C GLY A 92 2.56 -15.85 1.87
N TYR A 93 2.40 -15.64 0.56
CA TYR A 93 2.26 -16.70 -0.43
C TYR A 93 3.49 -17.61 -0.47
N VAL A 94 4.68 -17.01 -0.58
CA VAL A 94 5.97 -17.73 -0.58
C VAL A 94 6.18 -18.46 0.74
N ALA A 95 5.79 -17.88 1.87
CA ALA A 95 5.92 -18.49 3.20
C ALA A 95 5.18 -19.83 3.29
N VAL A 96 4.00 -19.93 2.68
CA VAL A 96 3.16 -21.14 2.70
C VAL A 96 3.50 -22.10 1.57
N THR A 97 3.72 -21.61 0.36
CA THR A 97 3.88 -22.46 -0.83
C THR A 97 5.33 -22.85 -1.11
N GLY A 98 6.30 -22.07 -0.64
CA GLY A 98 7.70 -22.22 -0.99
C GLY A 98 8.01 -21.94 -2.48
N THR A 99 7.13 -21.25 -3.20
CA THR A 99 7.27 -20.98 -4.64
C THR A 99 6.89 -19.56 -5.02
N ILE A 100 7.34 -19.12 -6.21
CA ILE A 100 6.84 -17.92 -6.90
C ILE A 100 6.26 -18.39 -8.23
N ASP A 101 4.94 -18.36 -8.36
CA ASP A 101 4.21 -18.69 -9.56
C ASP A 101 3.33 -17.52 -10.02
N TRP A 102 2.55 -17.72 -11.07
CA TRP A 102 1.67 -16.70 -11.61
C TRP A 102 0.56 -16.25 -10.67
N ILE A 103 0.09 -17.12 -9.75
CA ILE A 103 -0.94 -16.77 -8.77
C ILE A 103 -0.35 -15.79 -7.75
N GLY A 104 0.83 -16.12 -7.21
CA GLY A 104 1.55 -15.25 -6.28
C GLY A 104 1.89 -13.89 -6.90
N LEU A 105 2.38 -13.87 -8.14
CA LEU A 105 2.71 -12.64 -8.86
C LEU A 105 1.47 -11.80 -9.21
N LEU A 106 0.35 -12.45 -9.53
CA LEU A 106 -0.91 -11.74 -9.77
C LEU A 106 -1.44 -11.12 -8.47
N LEU A 107 -1.37 -11.83 -7.33
CA LEU A 107 -1.75 -11.29 -6.03
C LEU A 107 -0.87 -10.08 -5.65
N PHE A 108 0.44 -10.21 -5.83
CA PHE A 108 1.41 -9.12 -5.68
C PHE A 108 1.01 -7.88 -6.49
N ALA A 109 0.77 -8.05 -7.79
CA ALA A 109 0.43 -6.94 -8.68
C ALA A 109 -0.93 -6.32 -8.32
N THR A 110 -1.92 -7.17 -8.04
CA THR A 110 -3.29 -6.74 -7.69
C THR A 110 -3.30 -5.87 -6.44
N VAL A 111 -2.64 -6.32 -5.37
CA VAL A 111 -2.54 -5.57 -4.12
C VAL A 111 -1.65 -4.34 -4.29
N GLY A 112 -0.56 -4.43 -5.06
CA GLY A 112 0.30 -3.28 -5.32
C GLY A 112 -0.41 -2.15 -6.08
N LEU A 113 -1.21 -2.48 -7.10
CA LEU A 113 -2.03 -1.51 -7.82
C LEU A 113 -3.09 -0.87 -6.93
N TRP A 114 -3.68 -1.67 -6.04
CA TRP A 114 -4.67 -1.18 -5.08
C TRP A 114 -4.06 -0.14 -4.14
N ILE A 115 -2.92 -0.47 -3.53
CA ILE A 115 -2.23 0.40 -2.60
C ILE A 115 -1.75 1.67 -3.27
N ALA A 116 -1.18 1.55 -4.48
CA ALA A 116 -0.79 2.71 -5.27
C ALA A 116 -1.99 3.63 -5.56
N GLY A 117 -3.15 3.06 -5.89
CA GLY A 117 -4.34 3.85 -6.21
C GLY A 117 -4.86 4.67 -5.02
N PHE A 118 -5.07 4.05 -3.85
CA PHE A 118 -5.56 4.81 -2.70
C PHE A 118 -4.51 5.75 -2.11
N ASP A 119 -3.21 5.42 -2.24
CA ASP A 119 -2.14 6.31 -1.81
C ASP A 119 -2.06 7.58 -2.69
N ILE A 120 -2.35 7.47 -3.99
CA ILE A 120 -2.51 8.64 -4.86
C ILE A 120 -3.67 9.52 -4.39
N ILE A 121 -4.81 8.93 -4.03
CA ILE A 121 -5.96 9.67 -3.48
C ILE A 121 -5.55 10.38 -2.20
N TYR A 122 -4.86 9.69 -1.30
CA TYR A 122 -4.40 10.23 -0.02
C TYR A 122 -3.42 11.39 -0.21
N SER A 123 -2.45 11.23 -1.11
CA SER A 123 -1.44 12.24 -1.44
C SER A 123 -1.99 13.49 -2.10
N CYS A 124 -3.23 13.48 -2.62
CA CYS A 124 -3.86 14.69 -3.15
C CYS A 124 -3.98 15.80 -2.09
N GLN A 125 -4.03 15.46 -0.79
CA GLN A 125 -4.01 16.45 0.30
C GLN A 125 -2.70 17.25 0.37
N ASP A 126 -1.59 16.65 -0.07
CA ASP A 126 -0.25 17.25 -0.02
C ASP A 126 0.12 17.93 -1.36
N HIS A 127 -0.82 18.09 -2.30
CA HIS A 127 -0.53 18.58 -3.66
C HIS A 127 0.25 19.90 -3.68
N GLU A 128 -0.24 20.91 -2.95
CA GLU A 128 0.36 22.25 -2.91
C GLU A 128 1.73 22.20 -2.22
N TYR A 129 1.80 21.54 -1.07
CA TYR A 129 3.03 21.39 -0.30
C TYR A 129 4.14 20.68 -1.10
N ASP A 130 3.82 19.54 -1.71
CA ASP A 130 4.77 18.77 -2.50
C ASP A 130 5.30 19.61 -3.67
N ARG A 131 4.42 20.38 -4.33
CA ARG A 131 4.81 21.26 -5.44
C ARG A 131 5.71 22.40 -4.98
N GLU A 132 5.40 23.05 -3.86
CA GLU A 132 6.22 24.14 -3.29
C GLU A 132 7.60 23.66 -2.84
N LYS A 133 7.69 22.43 -2.32
CA LYS A 133 8.94 21.81 -1.86
C LYS A 133 9.72 21.09 -2.94
N GLY A 134 9.23 21.08 -4.19
CA GLY A 134 9.86 20.36 -5.30
C GLY A 134 9.89 18.85 -5.09
N LEU A 135 8.93 18.30 -4.36
CA LEU A 135 8.72 16.86 -4.23
C LEU A 135 7.95 16.34 -5.45
N HIS A 136 8.22 15.09 -5.80
CA HIS A 136 7.67 14.41 -6.96
C HIS A 136 6.65 13.36 -6.52
N SER A 137 5.39 13.67 -6.71
CA SER A 137 4.24 12.81 -6.49
C SER A 137 3.31 12.89 -7.70
N ILE A 138 2.43 11.91 -7.90
CA ILE A 138 1.49 11.95 -9.02
C ILE A 138 0.59 13.20 -8.93
N PRO A 139 0.04 13.58 -7.75
CA PRO A 139 -0.70 14.82 -7.60
C PRO A 139 0.14 16.06 -7.90
N SER A 140 1.36 16.20 -7.35
CA SER A 140 2.20 17.40 -7.60
C SER A 140 2.61 17.55 -9.07
N GLN A 141 2.93 16.45 -9.75
CA GLN A 141 3.39 16.46 -11.13
C GLN A 141 2.25 16.63 -12.15
N PHE A 142 1.11 15.98 -11.94
CA PHE A 142 0.02 15.92 -12.94
C PHE A 142 -1.24 16.67 -12.53
N GLY A 143 -1.30 17.17 -11.30
CA GLY A 143 -2.48 17.81 -10.71
C GLY A 143 -3.49 16.80 -10.17
N VAL A 144 -4.30 17.26 -9.21
CA VAL A 144 -5.31 16.45 -8.49
C VAL A 144 -6.26 15.73 -9.45
N LYS A 145 -6.75 16.41 -10.50
CA LYS A 145 -7.67 15.81 -11.47
C LYS A 145 -7.11 14.55 -12.13
N LYS A 146 -5.89 14.64 -12.66
CA LYS A 146 -5.23 13.53 -13.35
C LYS A 146 -4.83 12.45 -12.35
N ALA A 147 -4.41 12.84 -11.14
CA ALA A 147 -4.11 11.90 -10.07
C ALA A 147 -5.31 11.02 -9.71
N LEU A 148 -6.49 11.61 -9.52
CA LEU A 148 -7.72 10.85 -9.24
C LEU A 148 -8.11 9.95 -10.43
N TRP A 149 -7.88 10.39 -11.67
CA TRP A 149 -8.07 9.53 -12.84
C TRP A 149 -7.10 8.34 -12.88
N ILE A 150 -5.82 8.55 -12.58
CA ILE A 150 -4.83 7.47 -12.50
C ILE A 150 -5.25 6.49 -11.40
N ALA A 151 -5.63 6.98 -10.21
CA ALA A 151 -6.11 6.14 -9.12
C ALA A 151 -7.32 5.27 -9.53
N ARG A 152 -8.28 5.82 -10.30
CA ARG A 152 -9.40 5.03 -10.85
C ARG A 152 -8.93 3.93 -11.76
N VAL A 153 -7.99 4.20 -12.67
CA VAL A 153 -7.44 3.19 -13.56
C VAL A 153 -6.75 2.08 -12.77
N LEU A 154 -5.94 2.44 -11.75
CA LEU A 154 -5.30 1.44 -10.89
C LEU A 154 -6.33 0.59 -10.14
N HIS A 155 -7.40 1.18 -9.60
CA HIS A 155 -8.46 0.42 -8.92
C HIS A 155 -9.30 -0.45 -9.85
N VAL A 156 -9.53 -0.03 -11.10
CA VAL A 156 -10.15 -0.90 -12.12
C VAL A 156 -9.26 -2.11 -12.41
N LEU A 157 -7.94 -1.90 -12.52
CA LEU A 157 -6.98 -2.99 -12.71
C LEU A 157 -6.88 -3.90 -11.46
N THR A 158 -7.01 -3.35 -10.25
CA THR A 158 -7.15 -4.14 -9.02
C THR A 158 -8.36 -5.06 -9.06
N VAL A 159 -9.54 -4.55 -9.43
CA VAL A 159 -10.75 -5.37 -9.53
C VAL A 159 -10.57 -6.46 -10.59
N ALA A 160 -9.99 -6.12 -11.75
CA ALA A 160 -9.66 -7.10 -12.79
C ALA A 160 -8.68 -8.17 -12.27
N GLY A 161 -7.68 -7.79 -11.47
CA GLY A 161 -6.72 -8.69 -10.85
C GLY A 161 -7.36 -9.67 -9.86
N PHE A 162 -8.26 -9.18 -9.00
CA PHE A 162 -9.02 -10.05 -8.09
C PHE A 162 -9.95 -11.01 -8.85
N VAL A 163 -10.62 -10.54 -9.90
CA VAL A 163 -11.43 -11.42 -10.76
C VAL A 163 -10.55 -12.43 -11.49
N ALA A 164 -9.36 -12.06 -11.93
CA ALA A 164 -8.41 -13.00 -12.55
C ALA A 164 -7.92 -14.05 -11.54
N LEU A 165 -7.69 -13.68 -10.27
CA LEU A 165 -7.36 -14.64 -9.21
C LEU A 165 -8.49 -15.65 -9.01
N TRP A 166 -9.75 -15.22 -9.06
CA TRP A 166 -10.90 -16.12 -9.01
C TRP A 166 -10.88 -17.16 -10.14
N TYR A 167 -10.54 -16.77 -11.38
CA TYR A 167 -10.42 -17.72 -12.49
C TYR A 167 -9.21 -18.66 -12.40
N MET A 168 -8.13 -18.22 -11.73
CA MET A 168 -6.88 -18.97 -11.62
C MET A 168 -6.82 -19.90 -10.39
N THR A 169 -7.83 -19.85 -9.53
CA THR A 169 -7.90 -20.61 -8.28
C THR A 169 -9.25 -21.31 -8.16
N ASP A 170 -9.38 -22.23 -7.21
CA ASP A 170 -10.64 -22.94 -6.94
C ASP A 170 -11.59 -22.14 -6.02
N LEU A 171 -11.44 -20.80 -5.99
CA LEU A 171 -12.28 -19.93 -5.16
C LEU A 171 -13.72 -19.86 -5.73
N GLY A 172 -14.70 -19.92 -4.85
CA GLY A 172 -16.12 -19.99 -5.16
C GLY A 172 -16.87 -18.65 -5.04
N MET A 173 -18.17 -18.77 -4.77
CA MET A 173 -19.08 -17.62 -4.75
C MET A 173 -18.83 -16.67 -3.57
N TRP A 174 -18.31 -17.15 -2.45
CA TRP A 174 -18.11 -16.32 -1.27
C TRP A 174 -16.96 -15.33 -1.53
N TYR A 175 -15.88 -15.79 -2.15
CA TYR A 175 -14.83 -14.90 -2.64
C TYR A 175 -15.40 -13.80 -3.54
N LEU A 176 -16.22 -14.17 -4.53
CA LEU A 176 -16.80 -13.22 -5.48
C LEU A 176 -17.70 -12.18 -4.79
N ILE A 177 -18.50 -12.58 -3.79
CA ILE A 177 -19.29 -11.65 -2.97
C ILE A 177 -18.37 -10.65 -2.25
N GLY A 178 -17.25 -11.13 -1.69
CA GLY A 178 -16.24 -10.27 -1.08
C GLY A 178 -15.65 -9.26 -2.07
N ILE A 179 -15.35 -9.69 -3.30
CA ILE A 179 -14.83 -8.82 -4.36
C ILE A 179 -15.87 -7.80 -4.82
N ILE A 180 -17.15 -8.18 -4.95
CA ILE A 180 -18.24 -7.24 -5.26
C ILE A 180 -18.36 -6.19 -4.16
N ALA A 181 -18.40 -6.59 -2.89
CA ALA A 181 -18.46 -5.67 -1.75
C ALA A 181 -17.24 -4.72 -1.71
N SER A 182 -16.05 -5.25 -1.96
CA SER A 182 -14.80 -4.48 -2.05
C SER A 182 -14.82 -3.49 -3.21
N THR A 183 -15.37 -3.88 -4.36
CA THR A 183 -15.55 -3.02 -5.54
C THR A 183 -16.49 -1.86 -5.24
N LEU A 184 -17.59 -2.10 -4.52
CA LEU A 184 -18.50 -1.03 -4.09
C LEU A 184 -17.82 -0.02 -3.17
N ILE A 185 -16.92 -0.48 -2.28
CA ILE A 185 -16.08 0.41 -1.46
C ILE A 185 -15.17 1.27 -2.34
N LEU A 186 -14.46 0.66 -3.30
CA LEU A 186 -13.59 1.38 -4.24
C LEU A 186 -14.36 2.42 -5.07
N ILE A 187 -15.56 2.08 -5.53
CA ILE A 187 -16.42 3.05 -6.25
C ILE A 187 -16.79 4.19 -5.31
N TYR A 188 -17.24 3.88 -4.09
CA TYR A 188 -17.70 4.88 -3.15
C TYR A 188 -16.58 5.84 -2.71
N GLU A 189 -15.37 5.37 -2.41
CA GLU A 189 -14.25 6.27 -2.06
C GLU A 189 -13.95 7.28 -3.18
N HIS A 190 -14.08 6.89 -4.45
CA HIS A 190 -13.89 7.76 -5.61
C HIS A 190 -15.00 8.80 -5.76
N THR A 191 -16.17 8.57 -5.16
CA THR A 191 -17.26 9.57 -5.10
C THR A 191 -17.09 10.57 -3.95
N LEU A 192 -16.30 10.23 -2.92
CA LEU A 192 -16.07 11.10 -1.77
C LEU A 192 -15.09 12.24 -2.06
N VAL A 193 -14.31 12.12 -3.12
CA VAL A 193 -13.21 13.04 -3.44
C VAL A 193 -13.34 13.56 -4.86
N SER A 194 -13.02 14.84 -5.04
CA SER A 194 -12.97 15.47 -6.36
C SER A 194 -11.84 16.49 -6.43
N GLU A 195 -11.54 16.97 -7.63
CA GLU A 195 -10.55 18.04 -7.83
C GLU A 195 -10.89 19.34 -7.06
N LYS A 196 -12.14 19.52 -6.66
CA LYS A 196 -12.65 20.71 -5.96
C LYS A 196 -12.91 20.48 -4.47
N ASP A 197 -12.99 19.22 -4.04
CA ASP A 197 -13.33 18.86 -2.67
C ASP A 197 -12.55 17.61 -2.25
N LEU A 198 -11.55 17.85 -1.39
CA LEU A 198 -10.72 16.82 -0.76
C LEU A 198 -11.02 16.67 0.73
N SER A 199 -12.11 17.28 1.24
CA SER A 199 -12.45 17.29 2.66
C SER A 199 -12.65 15.89 3.26
N LYS A 200 -13.05 14.92 2.43
CA LYS A 200 -13.30 13.53 2.82
C LYS A 200 -12.20 12.55 2.42
N VAL A 201 -11.01 13.01 2.02
CA VAL A 201 -9.91 12.11 1.62
C VAL A 201 -9.52 11.15 2.75
N ASN A 202 -9.52 11.59 4.01
CA ASN A 202 -9.22 10.69 5.14
C ASN A 202 -10.28 9.59 5.28
N THR A 203 -11.56 9.91 5.06
CA THR A 203 -12.63 8.91 5.03
C THR A 203 -12.42 7.92 3.90
N ALA A 204 -12.18 8.42 2.67
CA ALA A 204 -11.87 7.58 1.51
C ALA A 204 -10.69 6.63 1.79
N PHE A 205 -9.59 7.16 2.34
CA PHE A 205 -8.42 6.37 2.70
C PHE A 205 -8.73 5.29 3.75
N SER A 206 -9.42 5.64 4.85
CA SER A 206 -9.72 4.70 5.93
C SER A 206 -10.61 3.53 5.50
N MET A 207 -11.43 3.68 4.46
CA MET A 207 -12.27 2.61 3.94
C MET A 207 -11.47 1.44 3.36
N ASN A 208 -10.22 1.67 2.93
CA ASN A 208 -9.35 0.62 2.44
C ASN A 208 -9.02 -0.43 3.52
N GLY A 209 -9.04 -0.06 4.80
CA GLY A 209 -8.94 -1.03 5.89
C GLY A 209 -10.15 -1.99 5.95
N ILE A 210 -11.36 -1.50 5.66
CA ILE A 210 -12.57 -2.33 5.58
C ILE A 210 -12.46 -3.26 4.37
N LEU A 211 -11.97 -2.76 3.24
CA LEU A 211 -11.73 -3.56 2.05
C LEU A 211 -10.78 -4.74 2.34
N SER A 212 -9.65 -4.52 3.01
CA SER A 212 -8.73 -5.60 3.43
C SER A 212 -9.46 -6.71 4.19
N VAL A 213 -10.32 -6.32 5.15
CA VAL A 213 -11.06 -7.26 6.00
C VAL A 213 -12.08 -8.04 5.18
N LEU A 214 -12.79 -7.38 4.26
CA LEU A 214 -13.76 -8.06 3.39
C LEU A 214 -13.08 -9.11 2.50
N VAL A 215 -12.00 -8.74 1.80
CA VAL A 215 -11.27 -9.68 0.96
C VAL A 215 -10.78 -10.87 1.80
N PHE A 216 -10.20 -10.63 2.98
CA PHE A 216 -9.74 -11.69 3.87
C PHE A 216 -10.86 -12.61 4.36
N VAL A 217 -11.92 -12.04 4.96
CA VAL A 217 -13.01 -12.80 5.59
C VAL A 217 -13.77 -13.62 4.55
N PHE A 218 -14.10 -13.05 3.40
CA PHE A 218 -14.84 -13.78 2.36
C PHE A 218 -13.99 -14.86 1.70
N THR A 219 -12.68 -14.63 1.49
CA THR A 219 -11.76 -15.69 1.05
C THR A 219 -11.69 -16.81 2.09
N LEU A 220 -11.60 -16.49 3.38
CA LEU A 220 -11.56 -17.48 4.45
C LEU A 220 -12.87 -18.30 4.53
N ILE A 221 -14.02 -17.63 4.43
CA ILE A 221 -15.33 -18.30 4.39
C ILE A 221 -15.39 -19.27 3.22
N ASP A 222 -14.96 -18.83 2.04
CA ASP A 222 -14.95 -19.66 0.84
C ASP A 222 -14.13 -20.95 1.03
N LEU A 223 -12.95 -20.84 1.63
CA LEU A 223 -12.07 -21.98 1.92
C LEU A 223 -12.64 -22.95 2.98
N VAL A 224 -13.44 -22.44 3.92
CA VAL A 224 -13.98 -23.23 5.05
C VAL A 224 -15.34 -23.84 4.74
N VAL A 225 -16.19 -23.14 3.97
CA VAL A 225 -17.61 -23.48 3.81
C VAL A 225 -17.91 -24.31 2.55
N LYS A 226 -17.01 -24.35 1.55
CA LYS A 226 -17.13 -25.08 0.28
C LYS A 226 -18.55 -25.13 -0.32
#